data_AF-A0A2V9NHV8-F1
#
_entry.id   AF-A0A2V9NHV8-F1
#
_cell.length_a   1.000
_cell.length_b   1.000
_cell.length_c   1.000
_cell.angle_alpha   90.00
_cell.angle_beta   90.00
_cell.angle_gamma   90.00
#
_symmetry.space_group_name_H-M   'P 1'
#
loop_
_entity.id
_entity.type
_entity.pdbx_description
1 polymer ?
#
loop_
_entity_poly.entity_id
_entity_poly.type
_entity_poly.pdbx_seq_one_letter_code
_entity_poly.pdbx_strand_id
1 'polypeptide(L)'
;MQRLSIRTHKKREVLDITEKAQKALPVETGICHLFVLHTTAALTTADLDPGTDLDMLDAFEAMMPRLRYRHPHDPEHVPDHILSSMIGTSISIPFEHRRFVLGTWQRVILVELDGPRDRELVLSIAN
;
A
#
# COMPACT_ATOMS: atom_id res chain seq x y z
N MET A 1 -2.50 19.14 -2.32
CA MET A 1 -2.49 17.66 -2.35
C MET A 1 -1.97 17.23 -3.71
N GLN A 2 -0.99 16.35 -3.75
CA GLN A 2 -0.35 15.86 -4.97
C GLN A 2 -0.86 14.44 -5.28
N ARG A 3 -1.01 14.08 -6.56
CA ARG A 3 -1.35 12.71 -6.97
C ARG A 3 -0.12 11.93 -7.40
N LEU A 4 -0.08 10.64 -7.08
CA LEU A 4 0.94 9.70 -7.52
C LEU A 4 0.27 8.49 -8.17
N SER A 5 0.75 8.09 -9.36
CA SER A 5 0.30 6.86 -10.01
C SER A 5 1.34 5.75 -9.81
N ILE A 6 0.88 4.58 -9.39
CA ILE A 6 1.67 3.36 -9.17
C ILE A 6 1.10 2.28 -10.09
N ARG A 7 1.89 1.84 -11.07
CA ARG A 7 1.51 0.75 -11.95
C ARG A 7 1.83 -0.59 -11.31
N THR A 8 0.86 -1.48 -11.27
CA THR A 8 1.01 -2.87 -10.80
C THR A 8 0.98 -3.83 -12.00
N HIS A 9 1.65 -4.97 -11.86
CA HIS A 9 1.96 -5.89 -12.94
C HIS A 9 1.41 -7.31 -12.74
N LYS A 10 1.00 -7.64 -11.51
CA LYS A 10 0.46 -8.97 -11.15
C LYS A 10 -0.91 -8.82 -10.48
N LYS A 11 -1.65 -9.93 -10.38
CA LYS A 11 -2.92 -9.97 -9.63
C LYS A 11 -2.73 -9.56 -8.17
N ARG A 12 -1.70 -10.12 -7.53
CA ARG A 12 -1.23 -9.70 -6.21
C ARG A 12 0.24 -9.35 -6.29
N GLU A 13 0.60 -8.24 -5.68
CA GLU A 13 1.96 -7.68 -5.79
C GLU A 13 2.26 -6.82 -4.57
N VAL A 14 3.52 -6.83 -4.13
CA VAL A 14 4.04 -5.88 -3.15
C VAL A 14 5.05 -5.01 -3.86
N LEU A 15 4.86 -3.69 -3.81
CA LEU A 15 5.72 -2.72 -4.47
C LEU A 15 6.35 -1.79 -3.45
N ASP A 16 7.68 -1.71 -3.43
CA ASP A 16 8.40 -0.63 -2.73
C ASP A 16 8.12 0.69 -3.45
N ILE A 17 7.42 1.60 -2.77
CA ILE A 17 7.11 2.95 -3.28
C ILE A 17 7.91 4.04 -2.56
N THR A 18 8.85 3.66 -1.68
CA THR A 18 9.61 4.56 -0.79
C THR A 18 10.27 5.70 -1.57
N GLU A 19 11.11 5.37 -2.55
CA GLU A 19 11.81 6.39 -3.34
C GLU A 19 10.85 7.26 -4.15
N LYS A 20 9.80 6.66 -4.70
CA LYS A 20 8.85 7.36 -5.56
C LYS A 20 8.07 8.39 -4.75
N ALA A 21 7.62 8.02 -3.56
CA ALA A 21 6.93 8.92 -2.64
C ALA A 21 7.88 9.99 -2.07
N GLN A 22 9.14 9.66 -1.76
CA GLN A 22 10.14 10.66 -1.32
C GLN A 22 10.42 11.73 -2.38
N LYS A 23 10.58 11.33 -3.65
CA LYS A 23 10.79 12.26 -4.77
C LYS A 23 9.66 13.28 -4.91
N ALA A 24 8.47 12.94 -4.43
CA ALA A 24 7.27 13.78 -4.46
C ALA A 24 7.13 14.73 -3.25
N LEU A 25 8.01 14.65 -2.24
CA LEU A 25 7.93 15.53 -1.07
C LEU A 25 8.20 17.00 -1.45
N PRO A 26 7.29 17.95 -1.18
CA PRO A 26 7.43 19.33 -1.64
C PRO A 26 8.25 20.24 -0.70
N VAL A 27 8.47 19.81 0.54
CA VAL A 27 9.16 20.56 1.60
C VAL A 27 10.25 19.70 2.25
N GLU A 28 11.11 20.31 3.08
CA GLU A 28 12.25 19.62 3.69
C GLU A 28 11.88 18.71 4.86
N THR A 29 10.91 19.07 5.69
CA THR A 29 10.56 18.34 6.92
C THR A 29 9.06 18.43 7.19
N GLY A 30 8.49 17.39 7.78
CA GLY A 30 7.08 17.35 8.16
C GLY A 30 6.56 15.91 8.28
N ILE A 31 5.24 15.75 8.19
CA ILE A 31 4.58 14.45 8.12
C ILE A 31 3.94 14.29 6.75
N CYS A 32 4.34 13.25 6.02
CA CYS A 32 3.75 12.85 4.75
C CYS A 32 2.62 11.86 5.00
N HIS A 33 1.40 12.22 4.62
CA HIS A 33 0.26 11.32 4.60
C HIS A 33 0.00 10.84 3.17
N LEU A 34 0.05 9.53 2.97
CA LEU A 34 -0.29 8.86 1.72
C LEU A 34 -1.62 8.13 1.89
N PHE A 35 -2.51 8.28 0.92
CA PHE A 35 -3.81 7.60 0.87
C PHE A 35 -4.03 6.99 -0.50
N VAL A 36 -4.31 5.68 -0.59
CA VAL A 36 -4.65 5.02 -1.86
C VAL A 36 -6.15 5.15 -2.15
N LEU A 37 -6.50 5.62 -3.35
CA LEU A 37 -7.88 5.86 -3.78
C LEU A 37 -8.60 4.58 -4.25
N HIS A 38 -8.22 3.42 -3.71
CA HIS A 38 -8.66 2.10 -4.19
C HIS A 38 -8.96 1.20 -3.01
N THR A 39 -10.05 0.43 -3.10
CA THR A 39 -10.54 -0.45 -2.02
C THR A 39 -9.97 -1.87 -2.07
N THR A 40 -9.10 -2.17 -3.03
CA THR A 40 -8.43 -3.47 -3.22
C THR A 40 -6.91 -3.28 -3.32
N ALA A 41 -6.42 -2.22 -2.71
CA ALA A 41 -5.00 -1.96 -2.52
C ALA A 41 -4.82 -1.35 -1.13
N ALA A 42 -3.64 -1.50 -0.55
CA ALA A 42 -3.34 -1.01 0.78
C ALA A 42 -1.96 -0.36 0.84
N LEU A 43 -1.73 0.40 1.92
CA LEU A 43 -0.46 1.04 2.22
C LEU A 43 -0.01 0.63 3.61
N THR A 44 1.25 0.22 3.74
CA THR A 44 1.84 -0.12 5.03
C THR A 44 3.37 0.02 4.97
N THR A 45 4.06 -0.31 6.07
CA THR A 45 5.49 -0.58 6.03
C THR A 45 5.77 -2.07 6.16
N ALA A 46 6.75 -2.56 5.43
CA ALA A 46 7.27 -3.92 5.60
C ALA A 46 8.78 -3.95 5.42
N ASP A 47 9.37 -5.06 5.84
CA ASP A 47 10.69 -5.47 5.36
C ASP A 47 10.54 -6.15 4.01
N LEU A 48 11.44 -5.84 3.08
CA LEU A 48 11.41 -6.36 1.73
C LEU A 48 12.74 -7.01 1.41
N ASP A 49 12.77 -8.32 1.62
CA ASP A 49 13.77 -9.21 1.04
C ASP A 49 13.12 -10.05 -0.07
N PRO A 50 13.88 -10.48 -1.10
CA PRO A 50 13.34 -11.32 -2.16
C PRO A 50 12.65 -12.57 -1.59
N GLY A 51 11.35 -12.71 -1.82
CA GLY A 51 10.54 -13.84 -1.35
C GLY A 51 9.72 -13.54 -0.10
N THR A 52 10.16 -12.63 0.77
CA THR A 52 9.40 -12.21 1.97
C THR A 52 8.09 -11.51 1.58
N ASP A 53 8.08 -10.85 0.42
CA ASP A 53 6.88 -10.27 -0.18
C ASP A 53 5.82 -11.32 -0.51
N LEU A 54 6.24 -12.50 -0.98
CA LEU A 54 5.34 -13.62 -1.26
C LEU A 54 4.82 -14.25 0.03
N ASP A 55 5.69 -14.45 1.03
CA ASP A 55 5.29 -14.99 2.33
C ASP A 55 4.21 -14.14 2.99
N MET A 56 4.32 -12.81 2.87
CA MET A 56 3.30 -11.88 3.39
C MET A 56 1.95 -12.06 2.68
N LEU A 57 1.95 -12.16 1.34
CA LEU A 57 0.72 -12.37 0.57
C LEU A 57 0.09 -13.74 0.87
N ASP A 58 0.90 -14.78 0.99
CA ASP A 58 0.46 -16.13 1.33
C ASP A 58 -0.12 -16.18 2.74
N ALA A 59 0.51 -15.51 3.72
CA ALA A 59 -0.02 -15.39 5.07
C ALA A 59 -1.37 -14.67 5.11
N PHE A 60 -1.50 -13.56 4.36
CA PHE A 60 -2.76 -12.84 4.26
C PHE A 60 -3.87 -13.70 3.67
N GLU A 61 -3.59 -14.46 2.61
CA GLU A 61 -4.55 -15.40 2.04
C GLU A 61 -4.94 -16.51 3.03
N ALA A 62 -3.97 -17.08 3.73
CA ALA A 62 -4.23 -18.11 4.74
C ALA A 62 -5.10 -17.62 5.91
N MET A 63 -5.01 -16.33 6.24
CA MET A 63 -5.83 -15.69 7.27
C MET A 63 -7.26 -15.38 6.80
N MET A 64 -7.55 -15.42 5.50
CA MET A 64 -8.88 -15.08 4.98
C MET A 64 -9.89 -16.20 5.23
N PRO A 65 -11.04 -15.88 5.87
CA PRO A 65 -12.06 -16.88 6.15
C PRO A 65 -12.75 -17.31 4.86
N ARG A 66 -12.93 -18.61 4.64
CA ARG A 66 -13.69 -19.15 3.50
C ARG A 66 -15.18 -19.03 3.76
N LEU A 67 -15.73 -17.84 3.53
CA LEU A 67 -17.15 -17.53 3.70
C LEU A 67 -17.90 -17.60 2.37
N ARG A 68 -19.22 -17.80 2.45
CA ARG A 68 -20.11 -17.48 1.33
C ARG A 68 -20.35 -15.97 1.33
N TYR A 69 -19.45 -15.24 0.69
CA TYR A 69 -19.55 -13.79 0.58
C TYR A 69 -20.83 -13.35 -0.15
N ARG A 70 -21.41 -12.24 0.30
CA ARG A 70 -22.72 -11.74 -0.17
C ARG A 70 -22.62 -10.64 -1.24
N HIS A 71 -21.41 -10.32 -1.68
CA HIS A 71 -21.19 -9.17 -2.54
C HIS A 71 -21.92 -9.36 -3.87
N PRO A 72 -22.80 -8.41 -4.27
CA PRO A 72 -23.77 -8.64 -5.34
C PRO A 72 -23.14 -8.65 -6.73
N HIS A 73 -21.99 -7.99 -6.89
CA HIS A 73 -21.29 -7.88 -8.16
C HIS A 73 -20.30 -9.02 -8.36
N ASP A 74 -19.46 -9.25 -7.35
CA ASP A 74 -18.45 -10.30 -7.39
C ASP A 74 -18.08 -10.76 -5.96
N PRO A 75 -18.63 -11.89 -5.49
CA PRO A 75 -18.28 -12.49 -4.21
C PRO A 75 -16.80 -12.89 -4.07
N GLU A 76 -16.11 -13.18 -5.16
CA GLU A 76 -14.73 -13.69 -5.14
C GLU A 76 -13.71 -12.58 -4.83
N HIS A 77 -14.09 -11.31 -5.06
CA HIS A 77 -13.26 -10.13 -4.81
C HIS A 77 -13.34 -9.60 -3.36
N VAL A 78 -14.30 -10.10 -2.56
CA VAL A 78 -14.49 -9.62 -1.18
C VAL A 78 -13.29 -9.82 -0.27
N PRO A 79 -12.52 -10.93 -0.35
CA PRO A 79 -11.27 -11.07 0.40
C PRO A 79 -10.31 -9.90 0.18
N ASP A 80 -10.18 -9.40 -1.05
CA ASP A 80 -9.26 -8.32 -1.39
C ASP A 80 -9.68 -6.99 -0.72
N HIS A 81 -11.00 -6.74 -0.65
CA HIS A 81 -11.55 -5.61 0.09
C HIS A 81 -11.34 -5.72 1.61
N ILE A 82 -11.50 -6.93 2.17
CA ILE A 82 -11.28 -7.18 3.59
C ILE A 82 -9.81 -6.98 3.94
N LEU A 83 -8.89 -7.56 3.15
CA LEU A 83 -7.46 -7.40 3.34
C LEU A 83 -7.03 -5.93 3.22
N SER A 84 -7.51 -5.21 2.20
CA SER A 84 -7.25 -3.76 2.06
C SER A 84 -7.72 -2.98 3.29
N SER A 85 -8.90 -3.31 3.82
CA SER A 85 -9.45 -2.66 5.02
C SER A 85 -8.69 -3.01 6.30
N MET A 86 -8.18 -4.24 6.42
CA MET A 86 -7.40 -4.70 7.57
C MET A 86 -5.99 -4.11 7.61
N ILE A 87 -5.33 -4.02 6.45
CA ILE A 87 -3.99 -3.43 6.34
C ILE A 87 -4.09 -1.90 6.46
N GLY A 88 -5.08 -1.31 5.81
CA GLY A 88 -5.32 0.13 5.78
C GLY A 88 -5.01 0.77 4.42
N THR A 89 -5.83 1.75 4.04
CA THR A 89 -5.66 2.49 2.78
C THR A 89 -4.75 3.70 2.92
N SER A 90 -4.13 3.91 4.08
CA SER A 90 -3.34 5.11 4.32
C SER A 90 -2.21 4.89 5.31
N ILE A 91 -1.16 5.68 5.16
CA ILE A 91 -0.03 5.72 6.09
C ILE A 91 0.46 7.15 6.27
N SER A 92 0.85 7.51 7.49
CA SER A 92 1.48 8.79 7.82
C SER A 92 2.92 8.54 8.26
N ILE A 93 3.88 9.18 7.60
CA ILE A 93 5.31 8.92 7.76
C ILE A 93 6.04 10.26 7.98
N PRO A 94 6.78 10.44 9.08
CA PRO A 94 7.64 11.60 9.27
C PRO A 94 8.78 11.61 8.25
N PHE A 95 9.23 12.78 7.85
CA PHE A 95 10.39 12.94 6.96
C PHE A 95 11.24 14.14 7.35
N GLU A 96 12.55 14.03 7.08
CA GLU A 96 13.55 15.08 7.27
C GLU A 96 14.49 15.09 6.06
N HIS A 97 14.92 16.28 5.63
CA HIS A 97 15.73 16.48 4.42
C HIS A 97 15.17 15.73 3.19
N ARG A 98 13.84 15.77 3.02
CA ARG A 98 13.10 15.06 1.96
C ARG A 98 13.33 13.54 1.94
N ARG A 99 13.67 12.94 3.09
CA ARG A 99 13.80 11.49 3.27
C ARG A 99 12.90 11.03 4.39
N PHE A 100 12.19 9.93 4.20
CA PHE A 100 11.36 9.37 5.25
C PHE A 100 12.24 8.92 6.42
N VAL A 101 11.78 9.21 7.64
CA VAL A 101 12.38 8.69 8.87
C VAL A 101 11.80 7.30 9.07
N LEU A 102 12.56 6.29 8.64
CA LEU A 102 12.20 4.88 8.67
C LEU A 102 13.23 4.09 9.48
N GLY A 103 12.79 3.01 10.13
CA GLY A 103 13.72 2.02 10.67
C GLY A 103 14.54 1.36 9.56
N THR A 104 15.68 0.77 9.91
CA THR A 104 16.64 0.18 8.96
C THR A 104 16.01 -0.71 7.89
N TRP A 105 15.00 -1.49 8.28
CA TRP A 105 14.32 -2.47 7.44
C TRP A 105 12.96 -2.01 6.95
N GLN A 106 12.48 -0.83 7.36
CA GLN A 106 11.16 -0.38 6.93
C GLN A 106 11.22 0.21 5.53
N ARG A 107 10.36 -0.31 4.65
CA ARG A 107 10.00 0.27 3.36
C ARG A 107 8.55 0.70 3.37
N VAL A 108 8.24 1.79 2.67
CA VAL A 108 6.86 2.21 2.40
C VAL A 108 6.38 1.43 1.19
N ILE A 109 5.35 0.61 1.37
CA ILE A 109 4.91 -0.33 0.34
C ILE A 109 3.45 -0.12 -0.06
N LEU A 110 3.18 -0.42 -1.32
CA LEU A 110 1.83 -0.67 -1.82
C LEU A 110 1.59 -2.17 -1.90
N VAL A 111 0.52 -2.64 -1.27
CA VAL A 111 0.03 -4.01 -1.39
C VAL A 111 -1.12 -4.02 -2.39
N GLU A 112 -0.89 -4.61 -3.55
CA GLU A 112 -1.87 -4.86 -4.60
C GLU A 112 -2.55 -6.21 -4.36
N LEU A 113 -3.87 -6.23 -4.42
CA LEU A 113 -4.70 -7.42 -4.17
C LEU A 113 -5.58 -7.80 -5.38
N ASP A 114 -5.81 -6.87 -6.31
CA ASP A 114 -6.63 -7.06 -7.51
C ASP A 114 -6.04 -6.30 -8.72
N GLY A 115 -4.78 -6.60 -9.02
CA GLY A 115 -4.06 -6.08 -10.19
C GLY A 115 -4.20 -6.96 -11.44
N PRO A 116 -3.48 -6.64 -12.54
CA PRO A 116 -2.66 -5.44 -12.73
C PRO A 116 -3.52 -4.19 -12.99
N ARG A 117 -3.18 -3.07 -12.35
CA ARG A 117 -3.90 -1.78 -12.46
C ARG A 117 -2.95 -0.59 -12.28
N ASP A 118 -3.40 0.58 -12.68
CA ASP A 118 -2.80 1.84 -12.26
C ASP A 118 -3.49 2.31 -10.97
N ARG A 119 -2.78 2.25 -9.84
CA ARG A 119 -3.26 2.70 -8.54
C ARG A 119 -2.94 4.18 -8.35
N GLU A 120 -3.95 4.93 -7.94
CA GLU A 120 -3.83 6.36 -7.63
C GLU A 120 -3.70 6.55 -6.13
N LEU A 121 -2.69 7.33 -5.73
CA LEU A 121 -2.46 7.75 -4.36
C LEU A 121 -2.55 9.28 -4.28
N VAL A 122 -3.05 9.77 -3.15
CA VAL A 122 -2.97 11.17 -2.76
C VAL A 122 -1.87 11.32 -1.72
N LEU A 123 -1.00 12.31 -1.93
CA LEU A 123 0.01 12.77 -1.00
C LEU A 123 -0.42 14.14 -0.45
N SER A 124 -0.46 14.23 0.87
CA SER A 124 -0.68 15.47 1.61
C SER A 124 0.37 15.62 2.71
N ILE A 125 0.78 16.85 2.99
CA ILE A 125 1.74 17.16 4.05
C ILE A 125 1.00 17.86 5.19
N ALA A 126 1.23 17.41 6.41
CA ALA A 126 0.89 18.13 7.63
C ALA A 126 2.18 18.70 8.25
N ASN A 127 2.12 19.97 8.63
CA ASN A 127 3.20 20.74 9.23
C ASN A 127 2.74 21.28 10.58
#